data_AF-A0A6M8VCR4-F1
#
_entry.id   AF-A0A6M8VCR4-F1
#
_cell.length_a   1.000
_cell.length_b   1.000
_cell.length_c   1.000
_cell.angle_alpha   90.00
_cell.angle_beta   90.00
_cell.angle_gamma   90.00
#
_symmetry.space_group_name_H-M   'P 1'
#
loop_
_entity.id
_entity.type
_entity.pdbx_description
1 polymer ?
#
loop_
_entity_poly.entity_id
_entity_poly.type
_entity_poly.pdbx_seq_one_letter_code
_entity_poly.pdbx_strand_id
1 'polypeptide(L)' 'MSKTYIGLDGHYEIEDDGRVIQKMVNEFGRFTGITKVYSNFKKIPNLLDRNKIEYFLQLLNIYKVSGRV' A
#
# COMPACT_ATOMS: atom_id res chain seq x y z
N MET A 1 8.46 5.07 10.75
CA MET A 1 8.84 3.64 10.83
C MET A 1 8.02 2.92 9.77
N SER A 2 8.65 2.36 8.72
CA SER A 2 7.88 1.79 7.60
C SER A 2 7.06 0.56 8.03
N LYS A 3 5.82 0.47 7.54
CA LYS A 3 4.93 -0.69 7.77
C LYS A 3 4.86 -1.52 6.50
N THR A 4 4.90 -2.85 6.63
CA THR A 4 4.83 -3.76 5.47
C THR A 4 3.51 -4.52 5.47
N TYR A 5 2.84 -4.54 4.32
CA TYR A 5 1.63 -5.31 4.02
C TYR A 5 1.93 -6.27 2.86
N ILE A 6 1.49 -7.52 2.96
CA ILE A 6 1.61 -8.50 1.87
C ILE A 6 0.31 -8.49 1.09
N GLY A 7 0.36 -8.00 -0.14
CA GLY A 7 -0.77 -7.99 -1.08
C GLY A 7 -0.65 -9.05 -2.16
N LEU A 8 -1.67 -9.11 -3.01
CA LEU A 8 -1.77 -10.13 -4.07
C LEU A 8 -0.65 -9.98 -5.10
N ASP A 9 -0.35 -8.75 -5.48
CA ASP A 9 0.61 -8.45 -6.54
C ASP A 9 2.03 -8.21 -6.00
N GLY A 10 2.22 -8.20 -4.68
CA GLY A 10 3.50 -7.89 -4.08
C GLY A 10 3.44 -7.41 -2.64
N HIS A 11 4.61 -7.08 -2.11
CA HIS A 11 4.75 -6.47 -0.79
C HIS A 11 4.61 -4.96 -0.90
N TYR A 12 3.79 -4.36 -0.07
CA TYR A 12 3.62 -2.92 0.01
C TYR A 12 4.26 -2.41 1.30
N GLU A 13 5.16 -1.45 1.16
CA GLU A 13 5.71 -0.68 2.26
C GLU A 13 5.01 0.68 2.31
N ILE A 14 4.56 1.06 3.50
CA ILE A 14 3.86 2.31 3.75
C ILE A 14 4.78 3.20 4.58
N GLU A 15 5.06 4.38 4.05
CA GLU A 15 5.83 5.41 4.75
C GLU A 15 4.92 6.27 5.65
N ASP A 16 5.52 6.95 6.62
CA ASP A 16 4.79 7.74 7.62
C ASP A 16 4.02 8.92 6.99
N ASP A 17 4.40 9.36 5.79
CA ASP A 17 3.74 10.43 5.03
C ASP A 17 2.63 9.92 4.10
N GLY A 18 2.35 8.62 4.11
CA GLY A 18 1.31 7.98 3.30
C GLY A 18 1.74 7.57 1.89
N ARG A 19 3.02 7.70 1.52
CA ARG A 19 3.54 7.05 0.31
C ARG A 19 3.48 5.53 0.45
N VAL A 20 3.23 4.87 -0.68
CA VAL A 20 3.15 3.41 -0.76
C VAL A 20 4.14 2.90 -1.80
N ILE A 21 5.03 2.01 -1.39
CA ILE A 21 6.05 1.39 -2.24
C ILE A 21 5.67 -0.08 -2.43
N GLN A 22 5.32 -0.47 -3.64
CA GLN A 22 5.04 -1.86 -4.00
C GLN A 22 6.30 -2.53 -4.56
N LYS A 23 6.71 -3.62 -3.93
CA LYS A 23 7.77 -4.54 -4.37
C LYS A 23 7.11 -5.76 -4.97
N MET A 24 7.25 -5.93 -6.29
CA MET A 24 6.66 -7.05 -7.01
C MET A 24 7.32 -8.36 -6.61
N VAL A 25 6.50 -9.39 -6.44
CA VAL A 25 6.97 -10.76 -6.14
C VAL A 25 6.52 -11.70 -7.25
N ASN A 26 7.26 -12.78 -7.46
CA ASN A 26 6.84 -13.86 -8.36
C ASN A 26 5.88 -14.83 -7.63
N GLU A 27 5.44 -15.87 -8.33
CA GLU A 27 4.54 -16.92 -7.81
C GLU A 27 5.09 -17.66 -6.57
N PHE A 28 6.39 -17.57 -6.33
CA PHE A 28 7.08 -18.16 -5.18
C PHE A 28 7.35 -17.15 -4.06
N GLY A 29 6.78 -15.94 -4.13
CA GLY A 29 6.98 -14.87 -3.16
C GLY A 29 8.36 -14.22 -3.21
N ARG A 30 9.17 -14.45 -4.24
CA ARG A 30 10.50 -13.85 -4.39
C ARG A 30 10.42 -12.49 -5.07
N PHE A 31 11.14 -11.52 -4.54
CA PHE A 31 11.23 -10.18 -5.10
C PHE A 31 11.82 -10.21 -6.52
N THR A 32 11.14 -9.54 -7.46
CA THR A 32 11.52 -9.55 -8.89
C THR A 32 12.44 -8.40 -9.28
N GLY A 33 12.76 -7.48 -8.36
CA GLY A 33 13.50 -6.25 -8.65
C GLY A 33 12.62 -5.08 -9.07
N ILE A 34 11.37 -5.35 -9.48
CA ILE A 34 10.44 -4.31 -9.94
C ILE A 34 9.80 -3.65 -8.72
N THR A 35 9.97 -2.33 -8.62
CA THR A 35 9.37 -1.50 -7.57
C THR A 35 8.49 -0.43 -8.19
N LYS A 36 7.26 -0.26 -7.69
CA LYS A 36 6.35 0.82 -8.04
C LYS A 36 6.13 1.71 -6.85
N VAL A 37 6.26 3.02 -7.03
CA VAL A 37 6.03 4.01 -5.97
C VAL A 37 4.74 4.76 -6.26
N TYR A 38 3.85 4.78 -5.28
CA TYR A 38 2.58 5.48 -5.31
C TYR A 38 2.60 6.61 -4.30
N SER A 39 2.29 7.82 -4.77
CA SER A 39 2.16 8.99 -3.89
C SER A 39 0.97 8.90 -2.93
N ASN A 40 0.01 8.00 -3.20
CA ASN A 40 -1.12 7.69 -2.32
C ASN A 40 -1.70 6.31 -2.68
N PHE A 41 -2.48 5.72 -1.76
CA PHE A 41 -3.12 4.42 -1.97
C PHE A 41 -4.16 4.42 -3.11
N LYS A 42 -4.81 5.55 -3.41
CA LYS A 42 -5.85 5.64 -4.47
C LYS A 42 -5.32 5.32 -5.86
N LYS A 43 -4.00 5.46 -6.09
CA LYS A 43 -3.32 5.13 -7.35
C LYS A 43 -3.01 3.64 -7.52
N ILE A 44 -3.21 2.81 -6.49
CA ILE A 44 -2.95 1.36 -6.54
C ILE A 44 -4.02 0.72 -7.41
N PRO A 45 -3.69 0.09 -8.55
CA PRO A 45 -4.70 -0.41 -9.50
C PRO A 45 -5.53 -1.57 -8.94
N ASN A 46 -4.93 -2.45 -8.14
CA ASN A 46 -5.61 -3.57 -7.52
C ASN A 46 -6.57 -3.07 -6.43
N LEU A 47 -7.88 -3.31 -6.62
CA LEU A 47 -8.92 -2.81 -5.72
C LEU A 47 -8.86 -3.48 -4.33
N LEU A 48 -8.52 -4.76 -4.26
CA LEU A 48 -8.43 -5.49 -2.99
C LEU A 48 -7.26 -4.97 -2.14
N ASP A 49 -6.09 -4.81 -2.75
CA ASP A 49 -4.92 -4.24 -2.08
C ASP A 49 -5.16 -2.77 -1.70
N ARG A 50 -5.77 -1.99 -2.59
CA ARG A 50 -6.14 -0.59 -2.32
C ARG A 50 -7.02 -0.46 -1.07
N ASN A 51 -8.10 -1.24 -0.97
CA ASN A 51 -9.03 -1.17 0.15
C ASN A 51 -8.37 -1.58 1.48
N LYS A 52 -7.51 -2.61 1.45
CA LYS A 52 -6.77 -3.05 2.64
C LYS A 52 -5.74 -2.00 3.07
N ILE A 53 -5.00 -1.42 2.14
CA ILE A 53 -4.03 -0.36 2.42
C ILE A 53 -4.72 0.89 2.96
N GLU A 54 -5.88 1.27 2.40
CA GLU A 54 -6.71 2.35 2.94
C GLU A 54 -7.07 2.09 4.41
N TYR A 55 -7.56 0.89 4.71
CA TYR A 55 -7.89 0.49 6.07
C TYR A 55 -6.67 0.55 7.01
N PHE A 56 -5.51 0.05 6.56
CA PHE A 56 -4.25 0.17 7.32
C PHE A 56 -3.87 1.63 7.59
N LEU A 57 -3.97 2.51 6.60
CA LEU A 57 -3.66 3.93 6.75
C LEU A 57 -4.60 4.63 7.74
N GLN A 58 -5.88 4.23 7.77
CA GLN A 58 -6.85 4.72 8.75
C GLN A 58 -6.53 4.24 10.16
N LEU A 59 -6.21 2.96 10.34
CA LEU A 59 -5.79 2.40 11.64
C LEU A 59 -4.54 3.11 12.19
N LEU A 60 -3.63 3.51 11.31
CA LEU A 60 -2.40 4.21 11.67
C LEU A 60 -2.60 5.72 11.90
N ASN A 61 -3.83 6.24 11.77
CA ASN A 61 -4.14 7.67 11.79
C ASN A 61 -3.34 8.52 10.77
N ILE A 62 -2.80 7.89 9.72
CA ILE A 62 -2.08 8.57 8.62
C ILE A 62 -3.09 9.15 7.62
N TYR A 63 -4.23 8.48 7.44
CA TYR A 63 -5.30 8.92 6.56
C TYR A 63 -6.61 9.02 7.31
N LYS A 64 -7.27 10.17 7.22
CA LYS A 64 -8.62 10.38 7.74
C LYS A 64 -9.53 10.72 6.57
N VAL A 65 -10.63 9.98 6.43
CA VAL A 65 -11.70 10.39 5.52
C VAL A 65 -12.36 11.61 6.13
N SER A 66 -12.04 12.80 5.60
CA SER A 66 -12.82 14.00 5.87
C SER A 66 -14.14 13.86 5.10
N GLY A 67 -15.11 13.20 5.70
CA GLY A 67 -16.48 13.26 5.22
C GLY A 67 -16.93 14.71 5.26
N ARG A 68 -17.18 15.31 4.10
CA ARG A 68 -18.16 16.40 4.04
C ARG A 68 -19.50 15.71 4.27
N VAL A 69 -20.02 15.82 5.49
CA VAL A 69 -21.42 15.57 5.81
C VAL A 69 -22.26 16.67 5.15
#